data_AF-A0A3D9I8T2-F1
#
_entry.id   AF-A0A3D9I8T2-F1
#
_cell.length_a   1.000
_cell.length_b   1.000
_cell.length_c   1.000
_cell.angle_alpha   90.00
_cell.angle_beta   90.00
_cell.angle_gamma   90.00
#
_symmetry.space_group_name_H-M   'P 1'
#
loop_
_entity.id
_entity.type
_entity.pdbx_description
1 polymer ?
#
loop_
_entity_poly.entity_id
_entity_poly.type
_entity_poly.pdbx_seq_one_letter_code
_entity_poly.pdbx_strand_id
1 'polypeptide(L)' 'MKPVIGIDVAKGMSVVQAFLRRNAPHGRDERIMHTPKGVERLHVLASLLETKTGIRPSVILEPTGHYHRVLVAYL' A
#
# COMPACT_ATOMS: atom_id res chain seq x y z
N MET A 1 -13.91 -10.35 5.05
CA MET A 1 -12.82 -9.45 5.50
C MET A 1 -12.50 -8.50 4.37
N LYS A 2 -12.17 -7.25 4.67
CA LYS A 2 -11.87 -6.21 3.67
C LYS A 2 -10.50 -6.47 3.02
N PRO A 3 -10.27 -6.06 1.76
CA PRO A 3 -8.94 -6.07 1.16
C PRO A 3 -8.02 -5.08 1.88
N VAL A 4 -6.72 -5.36 1.83
CA VAL A 4 -5.70 -4.61 2.57
C VAL A 4 -4.48 -4.36 1.69
N ILE A 5 -3.87 -3.18 1.84
CA ILE A 5 -2.52 -2.88 1.38
C ILE A 5 -1.64 -2.78 2.61
N GLY A 6 -0.73 -3.74 2.79
CA GLY A 6 0.31 -3.70 3.81
C GLY A 6 1.54 -2.95 3.29
N ILE A 7 2.12 -2.10 4.12
CA ILE A 7 3.30 -1.31 3.78
C ILE A 7 4.36 -1.46 4.89
N ASP A 8 5.52 -2.01 4.50
CA ASP A 8 6.74 -1.98 5.29
C ASP A 8 7.54 -0.71 4.93
N VAL A 9 7.83 0.12 5.92
CA VAL A 9 8.31 1.49 5.72
C VAL A 9 9.79 1.61 6.08
N ALA A 10 10.60 2.08 5.12
CA ALA A 10 12.00 2.46 5.34
C ALA A 10 12.27 3.90 4.87
N LYS A 11 13.51 4.38 5.05
CA LYS A 11 13.90 5.71 4.58
C LYS A 11 13.91 5.76 3.05
N GLY A 12 13.07 6.61 2.47
CA GLY A 12 13.07 6.91 1.03
C GLY A 12 12.40 5.87 0.14
N MET A 13 11.93 4.76 0.70
CA MET A 13 11.25 3.66 0.00
C MET A 13 10.35 2.88 0.95
N SER A 14 9.41 2.13 0.38
CA SER A 14 8.59 1.16 1.10
C SER A 14 8.39 -0.10 0.28
N VAL A 15 8.21 -1.24 0.95
CA VAL A 15 7.75 -2.49 0.32
C VAL A 15 6.25 -2.58 0.54
N VAL A 16 5.49 -2.81 -0.52
CA VAL A 16 4.02 -2.91 -0.45
C VAL A 16 3.57 -4.31 -0.86
N GLN A 17 2.58 -4.83 -0.14
CA GLN A 17 1.92 -6.09 -0.47
C GLN A 17 0.40 -5.91 -0.38
N ALA A 18 -0.30 -6.30 -1.43
CA ALA A 18 -1.75 -6.29 -1.48
C ALA A 18 -2.34 -7.64 -1.07
N PHE A 19 -3.53 -7.62 -0.46
CA PHE A 19 -4.30 -8.79 -0.08
C PHE A 19 -5.78 -8.60 -0.42
N LEU A 20 -6.39 -9.57 -1.11
CA LEU A 20 -7.83 -9.54 -1.41
C LEU A 20 -8.68 -9.90 -0.18
N ARG A 21 -8.13 -10.76 0.68
CA ARG A 21 -8.67 -11.20 1.97
C ARG A 21 -7.53 -11.82 2.79
N ARG A 22 -7.80 -12.20 4.04
CA ARG A 22 -6.83 -12.89 4.89
C ARG A 22 -6.24 -14.11 4.16
N ASN A 23 -4.91 -14.20 4.18
CA ASN A 23 -4.12 -15.26 3.53
C ASN A 23 -4.32 -15.36 2.00
N ALA A 24 -4.78 -14.30 1.33
CA ALA A 24 -4.94 -14.26 -0.12
C ALA A 24 -4.16 -13.06 -0.72
N PRO A 25 -2.83 -13.19 -0.89
CA PRO A 25 -2.01 -12.14 -1.50
C PRO A 25 -2.45 -11.85 -2.94
N HIS A 26 -2.38 -10.59 -3.33
CA HIS A 26 -2.62 -10.15 -4.69
C HIS A 26 -1.29 -9.77 -5.35
N GLY A 27 -0.78 -10.65 -6.21
CA GLY A 27 0.54 -10.46 -6.82
C GLY A 27 1.68 -10.66 -5.83
N ARG A 28 2.88 -10.21 -6.24
CA ARG A 28 4.08 -10.18 -5.40
C ARG A 28 4.22 -8.82 -4.73
N ASP A 29 5.11 -8.75 -3.76
CA ASP A 29 5.51 -7.51 -3.13
C ASP A 29 6.26 -6.64 -4.15
N GLU A 30 6.08 -5.32 -4.03
CA GLU A 30 6.77 -4.37 -4.89
C GLU A 30 7.36 -3.22 -4.07
N ARG A 31 8.46 -2.64 -4.56
CA ARG A 31 9.10 -1.49 -3.94
C ARG A 31 8.53 -0.21 -4.52
N ILE A 32 8.10 0.70 -3.66
CA ILE A 32 7.73 2.06 -4.03
C ILE A 32 8.77 3.04 -3.49
N MET A 33 9.14 4.02 -4.29
CA MET A 33 10.00 5.11 -3.84
C MET A 33 9.14 6.20 -3.20
N HIS A 34 9.68 6.91 -2.21
CA HIS A 34 9.02 8.08 -1.61
C HIS A 34 9.16 9.33 -2.51
N THR A 35 8.85 9.17 -3.79
CA THR A 35 8.75 10.24 -4.79
C THR A 35 7.30 10.36 -5.22
N PRO A 36 6.83 11.50 -5.79
CA PRO A 36 5.45 11.65 -6.23
C PRO A 36 4.96 10.49 -7.11
N LYS A 37 5.75 10.13 -8.13
CA LYS A 37 5.46 8.99 -9.01
C LYS A 37 5.47 7.63 -8.29
N GLY A 38 6.33 7.47 -7.27
CA GLY A 38 6.42 6.23 -6.51
C GLY A 38 5.20 6.03 -5.61
N VAL A 39 4.73 7.08 -4.93
CA VAL A 39 3.56 6.99 -4.04
C VAL A 39 2.24 6.90 -4.81
N GLU A 40 2.17 7.41 -6.04
CA GLU A 40 1.04 7.20 -6.97
C GLU A 40 0.68 5.72 -7.16
N ARG A 41 1.66 4.84 -7.03
CA ARG A 41 1.45 3.39 -7.12
C ARG A 41 0.45 2.87 -6.09
N LEU A 42 0.39 3.48 -4.91
CA LEU A 42 -0.58 3.13 -3.86
C LEU A 42 -2.02 3.36 -4.32
N HIS A 43 -2.27 4.45 -5.05
CA HIS A 43 -3.59 4.74 -5.61
C HIS A 43 -3.98 3.70 -6.66
N VAL A 44 -3.06 3.38 -7.57
CA VAL A 44 -3.28 2.36 -8.61
C VAL A 44 -3.61 0.99 -8.00
N LEU A 45 -2.86 0.57 -6.96
CA LEU A 45 -3.15 -0.67 -6.23
C LEU A 45 -4.52 -0.61 -5.54
N ALA A 46 -4.87 0.51 -4.92
CA ALA A 46 -6.14 0.67 -4.23
C ALA A 46 -7.33 0.55 -5.19
N SER A 47 -7.29 1.26 -6.32
CA SER A 47 -8.33 1.19 -7.37
C SER A 47 -8.46 -0.22 -7.95
N LEU A 48 -7.33 -0.92 -8.13
CA LEU A 48 -7.33 -2.29 -8.66
C LEU A 48 -7.98 -3.29 -7.70
N LEU A 49 -7.68 -3.18 -6.39
CA LEU A 49 -8.31 -4.03 -5.38
C LEU A 49 -9.80 -3.71 -5.23
N GLU A 50 -10.18 -2.44 -5.26
CA GLU A 50 -11.57 -2.02 -5.20
C GLU A 50 -12.36 -2.52 -6.41
N THR A 51 -11.80 -2.41 -7.62
CA THR A 51 -12.42 -2.95 -8.85
C THR A 51 -12.64 -4.47 -8.77
N LYS A 52 -11.68 -5.21 -8.19
CA LYS A 52 -11.77 -6.68 -8.08
C LYS A 52 -12.70 -7.17 -6.98
N THR A 53 -12.84 -6.40 -5.89
CA THR A 53 -13.54 -6.86 -4.67
C THR A 53 -14.84 -6.12 -4.41
N GLY A 54 -15.09 -5.00 -5.08
CA GLY A 54 -16.17 -4.06 -4.79
C GLY A 54 -16.00 -3.30 -3.48
N ILE A 55 -14.82 -3.39 -2.83
CA ILE A 55 -14.58 -2.83 -1.50
C ILE A 55 -13.27 -2.03 -1.52
N ARG A 56 -13.32 -0.77 -1.10
CA ARG A 56 -12.12 0.06 -0.92
C ARG A 56 -11.17 -0.57 0.12
N PRO A 57 -9.89 -0.81 -0.23
CA PRO A 57 -8.96 -1.45 0.69
C PRO A 57 -8.56 -0.54 1.84
N SER A 58 -8.25 -1.15 2.98
CA SER A 58 -7.61 -0.45 4.10
C SER A 58 -6.10 -0.45 3.90
N VAL A 59 -5.43 0.67 4.17
CA VAL A 59 -3.98 0.74 4.17
C VAL A 59 -3.47 0.53 5.59
N ILE A 60 -2.54 -0.40 5.76
CA ILE A 60 -1.89 -0.70 7.03
C ILE A 60 -0.40 -0.51 6.81
N LEU A 61 0.23 0.35 7.60
CA LEU A 61 1.66 0.63 7.52
C LEU A 61 2.30 0.53 8.89
N GLU A 62 3.57 0.14 8.93
CA GLU A 62 4.38 0.26 10.14
C GLU A 62 4.89 1.70 10.28
N PRO A 63 4.62 2.39 11.41
CA PRO A 63 5.09 3.75 11.62
C PRO A 63 6.59 3.78 11.96
N THR A 64 7.44 3.63 10.95
CA THR A 64 8.91 3.66 11.11
C THR A 64 9.42 5.10 11.16
N GLY A 65 9.67 5.61 12.37
CA GLY A 65 10.17 6.97 12.59
C GLY A 65 9.32 8.04 11.89
N HIS A 66 9.95 8.99 11.20
CA HIS A 66 9.24 10.00 10.41
C HIS A 66 9.02 9.60 8.94
N TYR A 67 9.51 8.44 8.50
CA TYR A 67 9.51 8.08 7.08
C TYR A 67 8.10 7.76 6.57
N HIS A 68 7.18 7.33 7.43
CA HIS A 68 5.79 7.08 7.04
C HIS A 68 5.01 8.37 6.72
N ARG A 69 5.47 9.54 7.17
CA ARG A 69 4.73 10.81 7.05
C ARG A 69 4.40 11.17 5.60
N VAL A 70 5.32 10.89 4.66
CA VAL A 70 5.09 11.13 3.23
C VAL A 70 3.96 10.26 2.67
N LEU A 71 3.82 9.04 3.16
CA LEU A 71 2.75 8.12 2.76
C LEU A 71 1.42 8.57 3.33
N VAL A 72 1.38 8.97 4.61
CA VAL A 72 0.17 9.47 5.26
C VAL A 72 -0.29 10.81 4.67
N ALA A 73 0.64 11.69 4.28
CA ALA A 73 0.28 12.95 3.62
C ALA A 73 -0.28 12.75 2.20
N TYR A 74 0.04 11.63 1.55
CA TYR A 74 -0.41 11.30 0.21
C TYR A 74 -1.76 10.56 0.17
N LEU A 75 -1.98 9.65 1.14
CA LEU A 75 -3.16 8.77 1.23
C LEU A 75 -4.42 9.49 1.73
#